data_AF-A0A955GGS3-F1
#
_entry.id   AF-A0A955GGS3-F1
#
_cell.length_a   1.000
_cell.length_b   1.000
_cell.length_c   1.000
_cell.angle_alpha   90.00
_cell.angle_beta   90.00
_cell.angle_gamma   90.00
#
_symmetry.space_group_name_H-M   'P 1'
#
loop_
_entity.id
_entity.type
_entity.pdbx_description
1 polymer ?
#
loop_
_entity_poly.entity_id
_entity_poly.type
_entity_poly.pdbx_seq_one_letter_code
_entity_poly.pdbx_strand_id
1 'polypeptide(L)' 'MARFLIINADDFGYSHSINEGIVEAHEKGIVTSTSVIVNAIAADKAKDLTKYLDLSIGLHFELKEVVDVEAELK' A
#
# COMPACT_ATOMS: atom_id res chain seq x y z
N MET A 1 10.37 7.82 -29.29
CA MET A 1 9.17 7.67 -28.43
C MET A 1 9.62 7.63 -26.98
N ALA A 2 8.91 8.32 -26.08
CA ALA A 2 9.14 8.21 -24.64
C ALA A 2 8.55 6.89 -24.12
N ARG A 3 9.20 6.28 -23.11
CA ARG A 3 8.69 5.12 -22.38
C ARG A 3 8.23 5.58 -21.00
N PHE A 4 7.08 5.11 -20.55
CA PHE A 4 6.57 5.37 -19.21
C PHE A 4 6.88 4.18 -18.31
N LEU A 5 7.22 4.44 -17.05
CA LEU A 5 7.49 3.44 -16.03
C LEU A 5 6.78 3.86 -14.74
N ILE A 6 6.01 2.95 -14.16
CA ILE A 6 5.43 3.08 -12.83
C ILE A 6 6.20 2.15 -11.91
N ILE A 7 6.66 2.67 -10.79
CA ILE A 7 7.36 1.91 -9.76
C ILE A 7 6.46 1.90 -8.54
N ASN A 8 5.74 0.80 -8.37
CA ASN A 8 4.79 0.59 -7.28
C ASN A 8 5.48 -0.08 -6.10
N ALA A 9 5.31 0.47 -4.90
CA ALA A 9 5.66 -0.20 -3.66
C ALA A 9 4.42 -0.82 -3.02
N ASP A 10 4.46 -2.12 -2.76
CA ASP A 10 3.36 -2.89 -2.16
C ASP A 10 3.38 -2.80 -0.63
N ASP A 11 2.32 -3.31 0.00
CA ASP A 11 2.20 -3.52 1.45
C ASP A 11 2.12 -2.28 2.35
N PHE A 12 1.81 -1.10 1.79
CA PHE A 12 1.53 0.06 2.64
C PHE A 12 0.33 -0.26 3.55
N GLY A 13 0.49 -0.04 4.85
CA GLY A 13 -0.48 -0.39 5.89
C GLY A 13 -0.13 -1.66 6.65
N TYR A 14 0.76 -2.52 6.14
CA TYR A 14 1.12 -3.79 6.81
C TYR A 14 1.83 -3.55 8.16
N SER A 15 2.85 -2.68 8.17
CA SER A 15 3.57 -2.30 9.39
C SER A 15 4.10 -0.86 9.31
N HIS A 16 4.44 -0.29 10.47
CA HIS A 16 4.99 1.07 10.53
C HIS A 16 6.33 1.18 9.79
N SER A 17 7.21 0.19 9.93
CA SER A 17 8.51 0.19 9.25
C SER A 17 8.40 0.06 7.74
N ILE A 18 7.42 -0.70 7.25
CA ILE A 18 7.12 -0.78 5.80
C ILE A 18 6.63 0.58 5.30
N ASN A 19 5.69 1.22 6.01
CA ASN A 19 5.19 2.55 5.62
C ASN A 19 6.32 3.58 5.55
N GLU A 20 7.18 3.63 6.56
CA GLU A 20 8.34 4.54 6.59
C GLU A 20 9.30 4.28 5.43
N GLY A 21 9.59 3.00 5.14
CA GLY A 21 10.44 2.62 4.01
C GLY A 21 9.85 3.02 2.65
N ILE A 22 8.53 2.88 2.47
CA ILE A 22 7.83 3.30 1.24
C ILE A 22 7.88 4.81 1.09
N VAL A 23 7.60 5.56 2.17
CA VAL A 23 7.69 7.02 2.17
C VAL A 23 9.10 7.48 1.83
N GLU A 24 10.12 6.89 2.45
CA GLU A 24 11.52 7.21 2.16
C GLU A 24 11.90 6.87 0.71
N ALA A 25 11.46 5.71 0.20
CA ALA A 25 11.72 5.30 -1.18
C ALA A 25 10.99 6.16 -2.23
N HIS A 26 9.90 6.83 -1.84
CA HIS A 26 9.22 7.84 -2.65
C HIS A 26 9.94 9.20 -2.57
N GLU A 27 10.16 9.72 -1.35
CA GLU A 27 10.75 11.05 -1.14
C GLU A 27 12.22 11.14 -1.60
N LYS A 28 12.98 10.05 -1.47
CA LYS A 28 14.43 10.01 -1.74
C LYS A 28 14.82 9.03 -2.85
N GLY A 29 13.84 8.34 -3.44
CA GLY A 29 14.08 7.26 -4.39
C GLY A 29 13.30 7.41 -5.68
N ILE A 30 12.82 6.27 -6.19
CA ILE A 30 12.19 6.18 -7.52
C ILE A 30 10.74 5.67 -7.45
N VAL A 31 10.20 5.44 -6.24
CA VAL A 31 8.82 5.00 -6.07
C VAL A 31 7.88 6.12 -6.50
N THR A 32 6.96 5.78 -7.40
CA THR A 32 5.99 6.71 -8.00
C THR A 32 4.54 6.30 -7.71
N SER A 33 4.34 5.11 -7.14
CA SER A 33 3.03 4.59 -6.77
C SER A 33 3.15 3.71 -5.53
N THR A 34 2.08 3.62 -4.75
CA THR A 34 1.94 2.61 -3.70
C THR A 34 0.51 2.10 -3.63
N SER A 35 0.31 0.94 -3.01
CA SER A 35 -1.01 0.37 -2.76
C SER A 35 -1.20 0.04 -1.28
N VAL A 36 -2.40 0.31 -0.76
CA VAL A 36 -2.69 0.26 0.68
C VAL A 36 -3.52 -0.96 1.06
N ILE A 37 -3.04 -1.75 2.03
CA ILE A 37 -3.82 -2.77 2.75
C ILE A 37 -4.63 -2.07 3.84
N VAL A 38 -5.89 -1.78 3.54
CA VAL A 38 -6.74 -0.88 4.35
C VAL A 38 -7.18 -1.45 5.71
N ASN A 39 -7.05 -2.76 5.91
CA ASN A 39 -7.45 -3.48 7.13
C ASN A 39 -6.23 -3.99 7.94
N ALA A 40 -5.03 -3.49 7.68
CA ALA A 40 -3.81 -3.86 8.38
C ALA A 40 -3.46 -2.89 9.52
N ILE A 41 -2.47 -3.29 10.35
CA ILE A 41 -2.17 -2.66 11.65
C ILE A 41 -1.75 -1.19 11.51
N ALA A 42 -1.08 -0.81 10.43
CA ALA A 42 -0.57 0.54 10.19
C ALA A 42 -1.32 1.27 9.06
N ALA A 43 -2.52 0.81 8.69
CA ALA A 43 -3.30 1.37 7.59
C ALA A 43 -3.77 2.81 7.85
N ASP A 44 -3.90 3.22 9.12
CA ASP A 44 -4.34 4.57 9.51
C ASP A 44 -3.40 5.67 9.00
N LYS A 45 -2.11 5.35 8.79
CA LYS A 45 -1.10 6.24 8.22
C LYS A 45 -1.33 6.54 6.74
N ALA A 46 -2.19 5.81 6.04
CA ALA A 46 -2.48 6.07 4.63
C ALA A 46 -3.09 7.47 4.39
N LYS A 47 -3.78 8.04 5.39
CA LYS A 47 -4.29 9.43 5.31
C LYS A 47 -3.17 10.45 5.09
N ASP A 48 -1.99 10.18 5.64
CA ASP A 48 -0.84 11.08 5.56
C ASP A 48 -0.21 11.06 4.16
N LEU A 49 -0.51 10.04 3.32
CA LEU A 49 -0.02 9.98 1.94
C LEU A 49 -0.61 11.07 1.04
N THR A 50 -1.75 11.66 1.42
CA THR A 50 -2.39 12.75 0.67
C THR A 50 -1.55 14.02 0.56
N LYS A 51 -0.49 14.15 1.38
CA LYS A 51 0.47 15.25 1.28
C LYS A 51 1.45 15.10 0.10
N TYR A 52 1.55 13.91 -0.49
CA TYR A 52 2.42 13.60 -1.63
C TYR A 52 1.62 13.64 -2.94
N LEU A 53 1.62 14.81 -3.60
CA LEU A 53 0.80 15.04 -4.80
C LEU A 53 1.29 14.28 -6.04
N ASP A 54 2.53 13.81 -6.04
CA ASP A 54 3.20 13.06 -7.10
C ASP A 54 3.28 11.54 -6.82
N LEU A 55 2.70 11.08 -5.71
CA LEU A 55 2.55 9.66 -5.39
C LEU A 55 1.15 9.18 -5.80
N SER A 56 1.08 8.18 -6.69
CA SER A 56 -0.18 7.50 -6.96
C SER A 56 -0.53 6.52 -5.82
N ILE A 57 -1.79 6.48 -5.39
CA ILE A 57 -2.24 5.64 -4.28
C ILE A 57 -3.35 4.70 -4.76
N GLY A 58 -3.14 3.39 -4.65
CA GLY A 58 -4.08 2.33 -5.00
C GLY A 58 -4.54 1.49 -3.82
N LEU A 59 -5.45 0.55 -4.07
CA LEU A 59 -5.88 -0.47 -3.11
C LEU A 59 -5.02 -1.73 -3.25
N HIS A 60 -4.42 -2.19 -2.15
CA HIS A 60 -3.77 -3.49 -2.07
C HIS A 60 -4.74 -4.48 -1.43
N PHE A 61 -5.47 -5.22 -2.27
CA PHE A 61 -6.47 -6.16 -1.78
C PHE A 61 -5.80 -7.44 -1.29
N GLU A 62 -5.84 -7.67 0.03
CA GLU A 62 -5.28 -8.86 0.68
C GLU A 62 -6.40 -9.87 0.98
N LEU A 63 -6.21 -11.12 0.55
CA LEU A 63 -7.02 -12.26 0.98
C LEU A 63 -6.35 -12.88 2.21
N LYS A 64 -6.97 -12.74 3.38
CA LYS A 64 -6.58 -13.54 4.56
C LYS A 64 -7.16 -14.93 4.39
N GLU A 65 -6.39 -15.97 4.73
CA GLU A 65 -6.92 -17.33 4.74
C GLU A 65 -8.21 -17.37 5.57
N VAL A 66 -9.29 -17.81 4.92
CA VAL A 66 -10.53 -18.10 5.61
C VAL A 66 -10.28 -19.36 6.42
N VAL A 67 -10.08 -19.20 7.73
CA VAL A 67 -10.22 -20.30 8.67
C VAL A 67 -11.72 -20.59 8.74
N ASP A 68 -12.16 -21.61 8.02
CA ASP A 68 -13.56 -22.07 7.81
C ASP A 68 -14.42 -21.33 6.77
N VAL A 69 -14.31 -21.76 5.52
CA VAL A 69 -15.29 -21.48 4.45
C VAL A 69 -16.68 -22.04 4.81
N GLU A 70 -16.78 -23.00 5.74
CA GLU A 70 -18.06 -23.57 6.21
C GLU A 70 -18.81 -22.65 7.20
N ALA A 71 -18.15 -21.68 7.84
CA ALA A 71 -18.78 -20.82 8.85
C ALA A 71 -19.57 -19.65 8.25
N GLU A 72 -19.20 -19.15 7.06
CA GLU A 72 -19.92 -18.07 6.37
C GLU A 72 -21.09 -18.55 5.51
N LEU A 73 -21.23 -19.86 5.28
CA LEU A 73 -22.35 -20.46 4.52
C LEU A 73 -23.52 -20.93 5.42
N LYS A 74 -23.56 -20.53 6.69
CA LYS A 74 -24.72 -20.73 7.59
C LYS A 74 -25.45 -19.42 7.89
#